data_AF-A0A3M7FMJ4-F1
#
_entry.id   AF-A0A3M7FMJ4-F1
#
_cell.length_a   1.000
_cell.length_b   1.000
_cell.length_c   1.000
_cell.angle_alpha   90.00
_cell.angle_beta   90.00
_cell.angle_gamma   90.00
#
_symmetry.space_group_name_H-M   'P 1'
#
loop_
_entity.id
_entity.type
_entity.pdbx_description
1 polymer ?
#
loop_
_entity_poly.entity_id
_entity_poly.type
_entity_poly.pdbx_seq_one_letter_code
_entity_poly.pdbx_strand_id
1 'polypeptide(L)'
;MSATTAVTLTKAFSISTALIASGGIASLSLFDIPGLQSQPASRSLPMIRWLFSRGSHIFPPASALSSAGFLYLAYISSPALASRAFGETVRLALSNGKVQGYLIAVALTFSIAPFTANLMIPTNFALIKLNADLGGARSKEAGRQGDAKAGERSALDSVNGRGEGVDQWRDVSGPQVKTSRDASKEDDRKAKELLGKFGRSNMGRAILMGLGGVVGLLTSIG
;
A
#
# COMPACT_ATOMS: atom_id res chain seq x y z
N MET A 1 -20.89 -11.09 -23.41
CA MET A 1 -20.07 -11.89 -22.47
C MET A 1 -21.01 -12.73 -21.62
N SER A 2 -20.78 -14.04 -21.45
CA SER A 2 -21.70 -14.87 -20.64
C SER A 2 -21.56 -14.52 -19.15
N ALA A 3 -22.63 -14.74 -18.36
CA ALA A 3 -22.60 -14.52 -16.91
C ALA A 3 -21.48 -15.34 -16.25
N THR A 4 -21.26 -16.58 -16.69
CA THR A 4 -20.18 -17.46 -16.22
C THR A 4 -18.79 -16.88 -16.51
N THR A 5 -18.59 -16.30 -17.70
CA THR A 5 -17.33 -15.64 -18.07
C THR A 5 -17.04 -14.44 -17.16
N ALA A 6 -18.05 -13.63 -16.84
CA ALA A 6 -17.90 -12.48 -15.94
C ALA A 6 -17.47 -12.91 -14.54
N VAL A 7 -18.12 -13.93 -13.98
CA VAL A 7 -17.77 -14.47 -12.66
C VAL A 7 -16.34 -15.00 -12.62
N THR A 8 -15.94 -15.80 -13.62
CA THR A 8 -14.59 -16.36 -13.69
C THR A 8 -13.53 -15.26 -13.79
N LEU A 9 -13.76 -14.23 -14.61
CA LEU A 9 -12.86 -13.10 -14.71
C LEU A 9 -12.77 -12.34 -13.38
N THR A 10 -13.89 -12.04 -12.72
CA THR A 10 -13.86 -11.34 -11.42
C THR A 10 -13.09 -12.14 -10.38
N LYS A 11 -13.28 -13.47 -10.29
CA LYS A 11 -12.49 -14.34 -9.41
C LYS A 11 -11.00 -14.21 -9.70
N ALA A 12 -10.60 -14.45 -10.96
CA ALA A 12 -9.20 -14.43 -11.37
C ALA A 12 -8.54 -13.09 -11.08
N PHE A 13 -9.18 -11.97 -11.45
CA PHE A 13 -8.65 -10.63 -11.23
C PHE A 13 -8.55 -10.29 -9.74
N SER A 14 -9.60 -10.50 -8.95
CA SER A 14 -9.61 -10.12 -7.53
C SER A 14 -8.55 -10.89 -6.74
N ILE A 15 -8.44 -12.20 -6.98
CA ILE A 15 -7.45 -13.07 -6.32
C ILE A 15 -6.03 -12.68 -6.76
N SER A 16 -5.80 -12.57 -8.07
CA SER A 16 -4.46 -12.27 -8.60
C SER A 16 -3.97 -10.90 -8.15
N THR A 17 -4.83 -9.87 -8.23
CA THR A 17 -4.50 -8.53 -7.75
C THR A 17 -4.15 -8.55 -6.26
N ALA A 18 -4.89 -9.30 -5.44
CA ALA A 18 -4.60 -9.40 -4.02
C ALA A 18 -3.27 -10.08 -3.71
N LEU A 19 -2.99 -11.22 -4.34
CA LEU A 19 -1.78 -11.99 -4.10
C LEU A 19 -0.54 -11.29 -4.67
N ILE A 20 -0.63 -10.66 -5.84
CA ILE A 20 0.46 -9.86 -6.43
C ILE A 20 0.74 -8.64 -5.56
N ALA A 21 -0.29 -7.92 -5.10
CA ALA A 21 -0.12 -6.79 -4.19
C ALA A 21 0.55 -7.22 -2.88
N SER A 22 0.09 -8.33 -2.28
CA SER A 22 0.71 -8.94 -1.10
C SER A 22 2.19 -9.24 -1.33
N GLY A 23 2.53 -9.92 -2.44
CA GLY A 23 3.90 -10.24 -2.80
C GLY A 23 4.78 -9.00 -2.97
N GLY A 24 4.31 -7.97 -3.68
CA GLY A 24 5.04 -6.72 -3.83
C GLY A 24 5.31 -5.99 -2.50
N ILE A 25 4.32 -5.97 -1.59
CA ILE A 25 4.47 -5.38 -0.25
C ILE A 25 5.43 -6.20 0.60
N ALA A 26 5.35 -7.54 0.52
CA ALA A 26 6.25 -8.44 1.23
C ALA A 26 7.69 -8.28 0.75
N SER A 27 7.92 -8.20 -0.56
CA SER A 27 9.25 -8.01 -1.15
C SER A 27 9.92 -6.73 -0.65
N LEU A 28 9.18 -5.61 -0.61
CA LEU A 28 9.67 -4.35 -0.02
C LEU A 28 10.12 -4.56 1.43
N SER A 29 9.35 -5.31 2.21
CA SER A 29 9.61 -5.50 3.64
C SER A 29 10.76 -6.48 3.92
N LEU A 30 10.90 -7.52 3.10
CA LEU A 30 11.87 -8.62 3.30
C LEU A 30 13.22 -8.39 2.64
N PHE A 31 13.27 -7.66 1.52
CA PHE A 31 14.50 -7.46 0.76
C PHE A 31 14.93 -6.00 0.73
N ASP A 32 14.05 -5.11 0.28
CA ASP A 32 14.42 -3.71 0.07
C ASP A 32 14.71 -3.02 1.40
N ILE A 33 13.85 -3.16 2.42
CA ILE A 33 14.06 -2.50 3.71
C ILE A 33 15.37 -2.91 4.39
N PRO A 34 15.72 -4.21 4.52
CA PRO A 34 17.03 -4.59 5.02
C PRO A 34 18.21 -4.01 4.22
N GLY A 35 18.11 -4.01 2.89
CA GLY A 35 19.12 -3.41 2.00
C GLY A 35 19.22 -1.88 2.14
N LEU A 36 18.13 -1.20 2.50
CA LEU A 36 18.13 0.23 2.80
C LEU A 36 18.68 0.53 4.19
N GLN A 37 18.44 -0.35 5.17
CA GLN A 37 18.99 -0.22 6.52
C GLN A 37 20.52 -0.40 6.59
N SER A 38 21.13 -1.01 5.57
CA SER A 38 22.58 -1.11 5.44
C SER A 38 23.22 0.10 4.74
N GLN A 39 22.43 1.07 4.27
CA GLN A 39 22.93 2.28 3.63
C GLN A 39 22.82 3.51 4.55
N PRO A 40 23.70 4.51 4.37
CA PRO A 40 23.54 5.80 5.03
C PRO A 40 22.18 6.43 4.72
N ALA A 41 21.63 7.19 5.66
CA ALA A 41 20.35 7.89 5.54
C ALA A 41 20.31 8.79 4.29
N SER A 42 21.44 9.40 3.93
CA SER A 42 21.57 10.22 2.72
C SER A 42 21.27 9.48 1.42
N ARG A 43 21.33 8.15 1.41
CA ARG A 43 21.02 7.28 0.25
C ARG A 43 19.71 6.52 0.43
N SER A 44 19.46 6.01 1.63
CA SER A 44 18.29 5.16 1.89
C SER A 44 16.99 5.95 1.93
N LEU A 45 17.00 7.19 2.42
CA LEU A 45 15.79 8.01 2.55
C LEU A 45 15.17 8.43 1.21
N PRO A 46 15.95 8.92 0.21
CA PRO A 46 15.37 9.20 -1.11
C PRO A 46 14.84 7.95 -1.81
N MET A 47 15.52 6.81 -1.61
CA MET A 47 15.12 5.53 -2.18
C MET A 47 13.78 5.04 -1.61
N ILE A 48 13.63 5.01 -0.27
CA ILE A 48 12.34 4.64 0.33
C ILE A 48 11.24 5.65 0.01
N ARG A 49 11.57 6.95 -0.11
CA ARG A 49 10.60 7.98 -0.49
C ARG A 49 10.06 7.74 -1.89
N TRP A 50 10.92 7.37 -2.85
CA TRP A 50 10.51 7.03 -4.21
C TRP A 50 9.62 5.78 -4.23
N LEU A 51 10.04 4.71 -3.57
CA LEU A 51 9.26 3.46 -3.44
C LEU A 51 7.89 3.72 -2.79
N PHE A 52 7.84 4.51 -1.72
CA PHE A 52 6.60 4.92 -1.06
C PHE A 52 5.67 5.67 -2.01
N SER A 53 6.22 6.61 -2.79
CA SER A 53 5.44 7.39 -3.77
C SER A 53 4.79 6.53 -4.84
N ARG A 54 5.49 5.50 -5.33
CA ARG A 54 4.92 4.57 -6.32
C ARG A 54 3.94 3.61 -5.68
N GLY A 55 4.31 3.06 -4.53
CA GLY A 55 3.47 2.12 -3.78
C GLY A 55 2.12 2.70 -3.39
N SER A 56 2.04 3.99 -3.01
CA SER A 56 0.77 4.65 -2.67
C SER A 56 -0.20 4.76 -3.84
N HIS A 57 0.27 4.60 -5.08
CA HIS A 57 -0.55 4.65 -6.30
C HIS A 57 -0.85 3.27 -6.88
N ILE A 58 -0.25 2.22 -6.33
CA ILE A 58 -0.45 0.84 -6.77
C ILE A 58 -1.29 0.08 -5.75
N PHE A 59 -0.87 0.08 -4.48
CA PHE A 59 -1.45 -0.81 -3.47
C PHE A 59 -2.85 -0.41 -2.98
N PRO A 60 -3.16 0.88 -2.71
CA PRO A 60 -4.53 1.26 -2.35
C PRO A 60 -5.54 0.98 -3.47
N PRO A 61 -5.28 1.32 -4.75
CA PRO A 61 -6.17 0.90 -5.84
C PRO A 61 -6.28 -0.62 -5.99
N ALA A 62 -5.18 -1.38 -5.84
CA ALA A 62 -5.21 -2.84 -5.87
C ALA A 62 -6.09 -3.44 -4.77
N SER A 63 -6.01 -2.88 -3.56
CA SER A 63 -6.90 -3.24 -2.44
C SER A 63 -8.36 -2.92 -2.72
N ALA A 64 -8.65 -1.71 -3.22
CA ALA A 64 -10.00 -1.31 -3.57
C ALA A 64 -10.60 -2.20 -4.68
N LEU A 65 -9.82 -2.50 -5.73
CA LEU A 65 -10.24 -3.35 -6.84
C LEU A 65 -10.53 -4.79 -6.38
N SER A 66 -9.62 -5.38 -5.59
CA SER A 66 -9.80 -6.73 -5.08
C SER A 66 -11.01 -6.82 -4.13
N SER A 67 -11.17 -5.83 -3.25
CA SER A 67 -12.30 -5.75 -2.32
C SER A 67 -13.62 -5.58 -3.07
N ALA A 68 -13.67 -4.73 -4.09
CA ALA A 68 -14.87 -4.54 -4.91
C ALA A 68 -15.24 -5.84 -5.65
N GLY A 69 -14.26 -6.55 -6.19
CA GLY A 69 -14.48 -7.83 -6.86
C GLY A 69 -14.96 -8.94 -5.92
N PHE A 70 -14.38 -9.06 -4.71
CA PHE A 70 -14.88 -9.99 -3.69
C PHE A 70 -16.29 -9.62 -3.21
N LEU A 71 -16.58 -8.33 -3.04
CA LEU A 71 -17.92 -7.87 -2.66
C LEU A 71 -18.95 -8.20 -3.74
N TYR A 72 -18.60 -8.03 -5.02
CA TYR A 72 -19.44 -8.45 -6.13
C TYR A 72 -19.69 -9.97 -6.13
N LEU A 73 -18.65 -10.77 -5.88
CA LEU A 73 -18.77 -12.23 -5.78
C LEU A 73 -19.66 -12.66 -4.60
N ALA A 74 -19.58 -11.96 -3.46
CA ALA A 74 -20.49 -12.17 -2.34
C ALA A 74 -21.95 -11.88 -2.73
N TYR A 75 -22.18 -10.75 -3.40
CA TYR A 75 -23.50 -10.32 -3.86
C TYR A 75 -24.17 -11.35 -4.78
N ILE A 76 -23.47 -11.81 -5.83
CA ILE A 76 -24.03 -12.78 -6.78
C ILE A 76 -24.16 -14.19 -6.20
N SER A 77 -23.43 -14.51 -5.12
CA SER A 77 -23.55 -15.80 -4.42
C SER A 77 -24.84 -15.89 -3.59
N SER A 78 -25.54 -14.77 -3.38
CA SER A 78 -26.90 -14.76 -2.84
C SER A 78 -27.66 -13.49 -3.26
N PRO A 79 -28.29 -13.48 -4.46
CA PRO A 79 -29.04 -12.32 -4.97
C PRO A 79 -30.19 -11.86 -4.05
N ALA A 80 -30.68 -12.75 -3.19
CA ALA A 80 -31.71 -12.45 -2.19
C ALA A 80 -31.25 -11.49 -1.08
N LEU A 81 -29.95 -11.17 -0.99
CA LEU A 81 -29.42 -10.16 -0.04
C LEU A 81 -29.91 -8.73 -0.36
N ALA A 82 -30.21 -8.44 -1.63
CA ALA A 82 -30.55 -7.08 -2.09
C ALA A 82 -31.97 -6.64 -1.72
N SER A 83 -32.88 -7.60 -1.54
CA SER A 83 -34.33 -7.38 -1.41
C SER A 83 -34.87 -7.62 0.01
N ARG A 84 -33.99 -7.82 0.99
CA ARG A 84 -34.36 -8.17 2.37
C ARG A 84 -34.06 -7.08 3.38
N ALA A 85 -34.83 -7.09 4.48
CA ALA A 85 -34.57 -6.24 5.64
C ALA A 85 -33.18 -6.58 6.23
N PHE A 86 -32.49 -5.57 6.75
CA PHE A 86 -31.09 -5.67 7.20
C PHE A 86 -30.81 -6.86 8.13
N GLY A 87 -31.71 -7.16 9.07
CA GLY A 87 -31.55 -8.31 9.99
C GLY A 87 -31.59 -9.68 9.29
N GLU A 88 -32.42 -9.83 8.26
CA GLU A 88 -32.47 -11.06 7.46
C GLU A 88 -31.27 -11.18 6.52
N THR A 89 -30.77 -10.05 6.01
CA THR A 89 -29.55 -9.97 5.19
C THR A 89 -28.33 -10.45 5.99
N VAL A 90 -28.19 -10.00 7.25
CA VAL A 90 -27.11 -10.45 8.15
C VAL A 90 -27.22 -11.94 8.43
N ARG A 91 -28.41 -12.44 8.79
CA ARG A 91 -28.63 -13.87 9.07
C ARG A 91 -28.34 -14.74 7.85
N LEU A 92 -28.75 -14.31 6.66
CA LEU A 92 -28.49 -15.03 5.40
C LEU A 92 -26.99 -15.03 5.07
N ALA A 93 -26.33 -13.88 5.21
CA ALA A 93 -24.88 -13.77 5.03
C ALA A 93 -24.13 -14.69 6.00
N LEU A 94 -24.60 -14.85 7.24
CA LEU A 94 -24.01 -15.76 8.22
C LEU A 94 -24.33 -17.25 7.98
N SER A 95 -25.31 -17.56 7.14
CA SER A 95 -25.71 -18.94 6.85
C SER A 95 -25.11 -19.50 5.56
N ASN A 96 -24.58 -18.64 4.69
CA ASN A 96 -24.00 -19.03 3.41
C ASN A 96 -22.47 -18.91 3.44
N GLY A 97 -21.77 -20.05 3.54
CA GLY A 97 -20.31 -20.09 3.61
C GLY A 97 -19.58 -19.37 2.47
N LYS A 98 -20.17 -19.32 1.24
CA LYS A 98 -19.58 -18.57 0.11
C LYS A 98 -19.68 -17.07 0.32
N VAL A 99 -20.83 -16.59 0.79
CA VAL A 99 -21.02 -15.17 1.12
C VAL A 99 -20.08 -14.78 2.27
N GLN A 100 -20.00 -15.58 3.34
CA GLN A 100 -19.08 -15.33 4.46
C GLN A 100 -17.63 -15.26 3.99
N GLY A 101 -17.17 -16.25 3.20
CA GLY A 101 -15.80 -16.31 2.71
C GLY A 101 -15.41 -15.07 1.91
N TYR A 102 -16.26 -14.64 0.97
CA TYR A 102 -15.99 -13.42 0.21
C TYR A 102 -16.06 -12.14 1.08
N LEU A 103 -16.99 -12.04 2.03
CA LEU A 103 -17.04 -10.90 2.96
C LEU A 103 -15.82 -10.82 3.88
N ILE A 104 -15.29 -11.97 4.33
CA ILE A 104 -14.03 -12.04 5.07
C ILE A 104 -12.87 -11.58 4.17
N ALA A 105 -12.85 -12.02 2.91
CA ALA A 105 -11.85 -11.57 1.94
C ALA A 105 -11.89 -10.04 1.76
N VAL A 106 -13.08 -9.46 1.61
CA VAL A 106 -13.29 -7.99 1.58
C VAL A 106 -12.73 -7.32 2.83
N ALA A 107 -13.12 -7.81 4.01
CA ALA A 107 -12.68 -7.22 5.27
C ALA A 107 -11.15 -7.22 5.39
N LEU A 108 -10.51 -8.32 5.03
CA LEU A 108 -9.05 -8.47 5.05
C LEU A 108 -8.37 -7.54 4.03
N THR A 109 -8.77 -7.55 2.76
CA THR A 109 -8.13 -6.70 1.73
C THR A 109 -8.35 -5.22 1.97
N PHE A 110 -9.53 -4.83 2.47
CA PHE A 110 -9.86 -3.43 2.75
C PHE A 110 -9.22 -2.92 4.05
N SER A 111 -8.94 -3.81 5.01
CA SER A 111 -8.33 -3.45 6.29
C SER A 111 -6.94 -2.81 6.19
N ILE A 112 -6.25 -2.91 5.03
CA ILE A 112 -4.97 -2.22 4.83
C ILE A 112 -5.10 -0.70 4.98
N ALA A 113 -6.27 -0.13 4.66
CA ALA A 113 -6.51 1.31 4.75
C ALA A 113 -6.53 1.78 6.22
N PRO A 114 -7.40 1.26 7.11
CA PRO A 114 -7.34 1.60 8.53
C PRO A 114 -6.04 1.14 9.20
N PHE A 115 -5.44 0.03 8.77
CA PHE A 115 -4.12 -0.38 9.27
C PHE A 115 -3.05 0.69 8.97
N THR A 116 -3.03 1.19 7.73
CA THR A 116 -2.07 2.24 7.32
C THR A 116 -2.34 3.52 8.10
N ALA A 117 -3.60 3.94 8.18
CA ALA A 117 -4.00 5.18 8.84
C ALA A 117 -3.59 5.21 10.33
N ASN A 118 -3.82 4.11 11.04
CA ASN A 118 -3.63 4.07 12.49
C ASN A 118 -2.21 3.66 12.92
N LEU A 119 -1.51 2.83 12.13
CA LEU A 119 -0.23 2.24 12.56
C LEU A 119 0.98 2.71 11.77
N MET A 120 0.79 3.19 10.54
CA MET A 120 1.93 3.50 9.65
C MET A 120 2.15 4.99 9.45
N ILE A 121 1.10 5.82 9.44
CA ILE A 121 1.21 7.27 9.17
C ILE A 121 2.32 7.94 10.00
N PRO A 122 2.41 7.75 11.33
CA PRO A 122 3.45 8.43 12.12
C PRO A 122 4.88 8.08 11.68
N THR A 123 5.14 6.79 11.41
CA THR A 123 6.46 6.32 10.96
C THR A 123 6.76 6.83 9.54
N ASN A 124 5.77 6.78 8.65
CA ASN A 124 5.90 7.29 7.27
C ASN A 124 6.24 8.79 7.29
N PHE A 125 5.53 9.57 8.10
CA PHE A 125 5.75 11.01 8.18
C PHE A 125 7.12 11.34 8.79
N ALA A 126 7.58 10.55 9.76
CA ALA A 126 8.93 10.70 10.30
C ALA A 126 10.03 10.41 9.26
N LEU A 127 9.87 9.37 8.43
CA LEU A 127 10.80 9.08 7.32
C LEU A 127 10.80 10.19 6.27
N ILE A 128 9.61 10.65 5.87
CA ILE A 128 9.46 11.70 4.86
C ILE A 128 10.06 13.02 5.37
N LYS A 129 9.80 13.37 6.63
CA LYS A 129 10.37 14.56 7.26
C LYS A 129 11.90 14.48 7.30
N LEU A 130 12.46 13.36 7.77
CA LEU A 130 13.92 13.19 7.81
C LEU A 130 14.56 13.28 6.41
N ASN A 131 13.89 12.71 5.40
CA ASN A 131 14.31 12.87 4.00
C ASN A 131 14.32 14.35 3.58
N ALA A 132 13.24 15.08 3.86
CA ALA A 132 13.12 16.50 3.51
C ALA A 132 14.14 17.38 4.27
N ASP A 133 14.40 17.09 5.55
CA ASP A 133 15.38 17.80 6.39
C ASP A 133 16.82 17.67 5.88
N LEU A 134 17.11 16.57 5.18
CA LEU A 134 18.40 16.34 4.49
C LEU A 134 18.38 16.83 3.03
N GLY A 135 17.26 17.33 2.53
CA GLY A 135 17.11 17.79 1.15
C GLY A 135 16.94 16.67 0.13
N GLY A 136 16.33 15.56 0.55
CA GLY A 136 15.83 14.52 -0.33
C GLY A 136 14.43 14.84 -0.88
N ALA A 137 14.13 14.36 -2.08
CA ALA A 137 12.87 14.50 -2.79
C ALA A 137 12.27 13.14 -3.12
N ARG A 138 11.06 13.12 -3.68
CA ARG A 138 10.39 11.86 -4.08
C ARG A 138 10.95 11.18 -5.31
N SER A 139 11.81 11.84 -6.06
CA SER A 139 12.41 11.35 -7.28
C SER A 139 13.62 12.19 -7.68
N LYS A 140 14.36 11.72 -8.68
CA LYS A 140 15.47 12.47 -9.27
C LYS A 140 15.00 13.80 -9.85
N GLU A 141 13.90 13.80 -10.60
CA GLU A 141 13.41 15.01 -11.26
C GLU A 141 12.88 16.04 -10.25
N ALA A 142 12.13 15.59 -9.25
CA ALA A 142 11.68 16.45 -8.13
C ALA A 142 12.86 17.08 -7.36
N GLY A 143 14.01 16.40 -7.31
CA GLY A 143 15.22 16.91 -6.66
C GLY A 143 16.02 17.91 -7.52
N ARG A 144 15.78 18.00 -8.82
CA ARG A 144 16.52 18.89 -9.74
C ARG A 144 15.98 20.31 -9.80
N GLN A 145 14.68 20.48 -9.61
CA GLN A 145 14.04 21.78 -9.83
C GLN A 145 14.39 22.83 -8.76
N GLY A 146 15.16 22.48 -7.72
CA GLY A 146 15.73 23.46 -6.79
C GLY A 146 14.71 24.16 -5.88
N ASP A 147 13.42 23.92 -6.08
CA ASP A 147 12.31 24.53 -5.33
C ASP A 147 12.22 24.08 -3.87
N ALA A 148 12.84 22.95 -3.53
CA ALA A 148 12.78 22.35 -2.20
C ALA A 148 14.10 22.48 -1.45
N LYS A 149 14.23 23.52 -0.61
CA LYS A 149 15.34 23.61 0.35
C LYS A 149 15.15 22.63 1.51
N ALA A 150 16.27 22.17 2.04
CA ALA A 150 16.30 21.25 3.17
C ALA A 150 15.58 21.86 4.39
N GLY A 151 14.62 21.12 4.96
CA GLY A 151 13.87 21.54 6.16
C GLY A 151 12.68 22.48 5.93
N GLU A 152 12.41 22.93 4.70
CA GLU A 152 11.27 23.82 4.41
C GLU A 152 9.94 23.09 4.18
N ARG A 153 9.96 21.75 4.04
CA ARG A 153 8.77 20.96 3.68
C ARG A 153 8.29 20.08 4.81
N SER A 154 6.98 20.14 5.09
CA SER A 154 6.34 19.18 5.96
C SER A 154 6.22 17.80 5.29
N ALA A 155 5.96 16.76 6.09
CA ALA A 155 5.65 15.44 5.55
C ALA A 155 4.41 15.47 4.63
N LEU A 156 3.42 16.30 4.96
CA LEU A 156 2.20 16.45 4.19
C LEU A 156 2.47 17.14 2.83
N ASP A 157 3.30 18.17 2.82
CA ASP A 157 3.69 18.85 1.57
C ASP A 157 4.42 17.90 0.64
N SER A 158 5.34 17.09 1.19
CA SER A 158 6.03 16.07 0.40
C SER A 158 5.08 14.99 -0.11
N VAL A 159 4.11 14.51 0.69
CA VAL A 159 3.10 13.55 0.20
C VAL A 159 2.30 14.12 -0.97
N ASN A 160 1.89 15.39 -0.87
CA ASN A 160 1.13 16.08 -1.90
C ASN A 160 1.98 16.54 -3.10
N GLY A 161 3.30 16.34 -3.07
CA GLY A 161 4.21 16.83 -4.11
C GLY A 161 4.27 18.36 -4.22
N ARG A 162 3.88 19.09 -3.16
CA ARG A 162 3.93 20.55 -3.15
C ARG A 162 5.39 21.00 -3.18
N GLY A 163 5.72 21.88 -4.13
CA GLY A 163 7.08 22.39 -4.33
C GLY A 163 8.06 21.37 -4.95
N GLU A 164 7.57 20.28 -5.54
CA GLU A 164 8.41 19.30 -6.26
C GLU A 164 8.31 19.42 -7.79
N GLY A 165 7.46 20.34 -8.28
CA GLY A 165 7.41 20.86 -9.66
C GLY A 165 7.23 19.87 -10.82
N VAL A 166 7.17 18.56 -10.54
CA VAL A 166 6.74 17.51 -11.44
C VAL A 166 5.58 16.73 -10.87
N ASP A 167 4.60 16.42 -11.72
CA ASP A 167 3.49 15.56 -11.36
C ASP A 167 3.96 14.10 -11.19
N GLN A 168 3.45 13.44 -10.16
CA GLN A 168 3.88 12.08 -9.78
C GLN A 168 3.54 10.99 -10.81
N TRP A 169 2.53 11.22 -11.67
CA TRP A 169 2.15 10.29 -12.72
C TRP A 169 2.97 10.49 -13.99
N ARG A 170 3.46 11.72 -14.21
CA ARG A 170 4.31 12.07 -15.37
C ARG A 170 5.80 11.88 -15.11
N ASP A 171 6.20 11.95 -13.85
CA ASP A 171 7.56 11.66 -13.46
C ASP A 171 7.84 10.18 -13.67
N VAL A 172 8.71 9.85 -14.62
CA VAL A 172 9.22 8.50 -14.89
C VAL A 172 10.66 8.32 -14.42
N SER A 173 11.20 9.31 -13.72
CA SER A 173 12.55 9.27 -13.20
C SER A 173 12.68 8.28 -12.04
N GLY A 174 13.90 7.80 -11.86
CA GLY A 174 14.26 6.96 -10.73
C GLY A 174 14.33 7.73 -9.41
N PRO A 175 14.72 7.06 -8.33
CA PRO A 175 14.99 7.69 -7.04
C PRO A 175 16.09 8.75 -7.17
N GLN A 176 16.03 9.79 -6.35
CA GLN A 176 17.17 10.67 -6.17
C GLN A 176 18.35 9.86 -5.59
N VAL A 177 19.53 10.04 -6.15
CA VAL A 177 20.69 9.19 -5.87
C VAL A 177 21.24 9.43 -4.45
N LYS A 178 21.16 10.67 -3.97
CA LYS A 178 21.56 11.10 -2.62
C LYS A 178 20.86 12.39 -2.24
N THR A 179 20.56 12.59 -0.95
CA THR A 179 20.15 13.87 -0.37
C THR A 179 21.19 14.97 -0.62
N SER A 180 20.78 16.24 -0.56
CA SER A 180 21.70 17.37 -0.77
C SER A 180 22.65 17.59 0.42
N ARG A 181 22.23 17.22 1.63
CA ARG A 181 23.07 17.22 2.84
C ARG A 181 23.51 15.82 3.20
N ASP A 182 24.73 15.70 3.70
CA ASP A 182 25.19 14.46 4.32
C ASP A 182 24.45 14.18 5.63
N ALA A 183 24.23 12.90 5.88
CA ALA A 183 23.62 12.43 7.10
C ALA A 183 24.65 12.37 8.23
N SER A 184 24.26 12.78 9.43
CA SER A 184 25.04 12.51 10.63
C SER A 184 24.88 11.05 11.07
N LYS A 185 25.74 10.58 11.98
CA LYS A 185 25.59 9.24 12.60
C LYS A 185 24.24 9.07 13.30
N GLU A 186 23.69 10.16 13.84
CA GLU A 186 22.39 10.15 14.49
C GLU A 186 21.25 10.04 13.48
N ASP A 187 21.35 10.71 12.33
CA ASP A 187 20.40 10.56 11.22
C ASP A 187 20.41 9.14 10.66
N ASP A 188 21.59 8.54 10.51
CA ASP A 188 21.75 7.15 10.07
C ASP A 188 21.07 6.17 11.03
N ARG A 189 21.29 6.34 12.34
CA ARG A 189 20.65 5.53 13.39
C ARG A 189 19.13 5.68 13.34
N LYS A 190 18.64 6.92 13.28
CA LYS A 190 17.21 7.24 13.24
C LYS A 190 16.54 6.69 11.98
N ALA A 191 17.17 6.86 10.81
CA ALA A 191 16.67 6.31 9.55
C ALA A 191 16.58 4.79 9.62
N LYS A 192 17.62 4.11 10.14
CA LYS A 192 17.64 2.66 10.31
C LYS A 192 16.50 2.16 11.21
N GLU A 193 16.26 2.81 12.35
CA GLU A 193 15.17 2.46 13.26
C GLU A 193 13.79 2.67 12.61
N LEU A 194 13.59 3.80 11.93
CA LEU A 194 12.35 4.12 11.25
C LEU A 194 12.06 3.17 10.08
N LEU A 195 13.07 2.84 9.28
CA LEU A 195 12.97 1.86 8.19
C LEU A 195 12.58 0.48 8.74
N GLY A 196 13.18 0.05 9.85
CA GLY A 196 12.83 -1.22 10.49
C GLY A 196 11.40 -1.25 11.02
N LYS A 197 10.93 -0.15 11.63
CA LYS A 197 9.53 0.02 12.05
C LYS A 197 8.59 -0.02 10.84
N PHE A 198 8.91 0.72 9.79
CA PHE A 198 8.16 0.73 8.55
C PHE A 198 8.07 -0.68 7.94
N GLY A 199 9.19 -1.39 7.80
CA GLY A 199 9.23 -2.74 7.22
C GLY A 199 8.33 -3.73 7.97
N ARG A 200 8.37 -3.71 9.31
CA ARG A 200 7.49 -4.57 10.13
C ARG A 200 6.01 -4.23 9.96
N SER A 201 5.64 -2.95 10.02
CA SER A 201 4.25 -2.55 9.83
C SER A 201 3.78 -2.82 8.39
N ASN A 202 4.63 -2.56 7.40
CA ASN A 202 4.33 -2.83 5.99
C ASN A 202 4.12 -4.32 5.72
N MET A 203 4.87 -5.21 6.40
CA MET A 203 4.62 -6.66 6.39
C MET A 203 3.21 -7.01 6.92
N GLY A 204 2.71 -6.30 7.93
CA GLY A 204 1.33 -6.44 8.39
C GLY A 204 0.31 -6.24 7.25
N ARG A 205 0.52 -5.23 6.39
CA ARG A 205 -0.35 -5.05 5.20
C ARG A 205 -0.22 -6.19 4.20
N ALA A 206 0.99 -6.72 3.98
CA ALA A 206 1.19 -7.86 3.10
C ALA A 206 0.40 -9.07 3.60
N ILE A 207 0.48 -9.36 4.90
CA ILE A 207 -0.28 -10.45 5.53
C ILE A 207 -1.79 -10.25 5.35
N LEU A 208 -2.33 -9.06 5.65
CA LEU A 208 -3.75 -8.76 5.49
C LEU A 208 -4.21 -8.95 4.04
N MET A 209 -3.46 -8.39 3.09
CA MET A 209 -3.77 -8.51 1.66
C MET A 209 -3.69 -9.97 1.17
N GLY A 210 -2.65 -10.68 1.58
CA GLY A 210 -2.40 -12.08 1.21
C GLY A 210 -3.45 -13.02 1.78
N LEU A 211 -3.81 -12.87 3.06
CA LEU A 211 -4.89 -13.64 3.68
C LEU A 211 -6.22 -13.39 2.99
N GLY A 212 -6.54 -12.13 2.63
CA GLY A 212 -7.74 -11.81 1.85
C GLY A 212 -7.76 -12.52 0.50
N GLY A 213 -6.63 -12.53 -0.22
CA GLY A 213 -6.47 -13.28 -1.47
C GLY A 213 -6.63 -14.79 -1.30
N VAL A 214 -6.03 -15.39 -0.28
CA VAL A 214 -6.13 -16.83 0.03
C VAL A 214 -7.56 -17.22 0.40
N VAL A 215 -8.23 -16.46 1.26
CA VAL A 215 -9.64 -16.71 1.61
C VAL A 215 -10.53 -16.60 0.37
N GLY A 216 -10.33 -15.57 -0.46
CA GLY A 216 -11.05 -15.41 -1.71
C GLY A 216 -10.84 -16.57 -2.69
N LEU A 217 -9.62 -17.12 -2.76
CA LEU A 217 -9.30 -18.30 -3.55
C LEU A 217 -10.01 -19.55 -3.02
N LEU A 218 -9.86 -19.86 -1.72
CA LEU A 218 -10.50 -21.02 -1.10
C LEU A 218 -12.02 -20.97 -1.25
N THR A 219 -12.62 -19.79 -1.10
CA THR A 219 -14.07 -19.57 -1.30
C THR A 219 -14.49 -19.75 -2.76
N SER A 220 -13.58 -19.49 -3.71
CA SER A 220 -13.88 -19.60 -5.15
C SER A 220 -13.87 -21.03 -5.67
N ILE A 221 -13.10 -21.91 -5.01
CA ILE A 221 -12.93 -23.33 -5.38
C ILE A 221 -13.79 -24.29 -4.56
N GLY A 222 -14.21 -23.92 -3.35
CA GLY A 222 -15.31 -24.58 -2.61
C GLY A 222 -16.67 -24.16 -3.15
#